data_AF-A0A0G4L214-F1
#
_entry.id   AF-A0A0G4L214-F1
#
_cell.length_a   1.000
_cell.length_b   1.000
_cell.length_c   1.000
_cell.angle_alpha   90.00
_cell.angle_beta   90.00
_cell.angle_gamma   90.00
#
_symmetry.space_group_name_H-M   'P 1'
#
loop_
_entity.id
_entity.type
_entity.pdbx_description
1 polymer ?
#
loop_
_entity_poly.entity_id
_entity_poly.type
_entity_poly.pdbx_seq_one_letter_code
_entity_poly.pdbx_strand_id
1 'polypeptide(L)'
;MAYAPLPVSHREAIVRPLKLAITSDVSGLLQSPKLRLSSDITSAAPPQDVGSTAPSFPLHPSLVNGITKGDPSFPGGVLKCKCSTSPVTVTLRSNVVHNHACGCSKCWKPEGALFSIVSVVPADKLEVTANGDKLAVVDPSATILRHACTGCGVHLYGPLTSLVIIGERVMLGPNVHIYSAGHDTSVLSRVRCIEFGHPVRIEDDCWIGGNVTILAGVTIGRGSKVVKRLPTLEEELADPRNIYHRFPDRS
;
A
#
# COMPACT_ATOMS: atom_id res chain seq x y z
N MET A 1 -19.39 25.18 -35.17
CA MET A 1 -18.99 25.60 -33.81
C MET A 1 -17.64 24.97 -33.51
N ALA A 2 -16.58 25.78 -33.48
CA ALA A 2 -15.23 25.33 -33.21
C ALA A 2 -15.06 25.11 -31.70
N TYR A 3 -14.64 23.91 -31.29
CA TYR A 3 -14.25 23.62 -29.91
C TYR A 3 -12.90 24.29 -29.66
N ALA A 4 -12.88 25.31 -28.80
CA ALA A 4 -11.63 25.89 -28.30
C ALA A 4 -10.95 24.89 -27.35
N PRO A 5 -9.63 24.62 -27.48
CA PRO A 5 -8.92 23.77 -26.54
C PRO A 5 -8.77 24.50 -25.21
N LEU A 6 -9.16 23.85 -24.12
CA LEU A 6 -8.92 24.33 -22.75
C LEU A 6 -7.41 24.36 -22.48
N PRO A 7 -6.89 25.38 -21.76
CA PRO A 7 -5.48 25.49 -21.44
C PRO A 7 -5.07 24.35 -20.49
N VAL A 8 -4.17 23.48 -20.96
CA VAL A 8 -3.54 22.45 -20.14
C VAL A 8 -2.54 23.14 -19.21
N SER A 9 -2.94 23.37 -17.95
CA SER A 9 -1.99 23.79 -16.92
C SER A 9 -0.99 22.65 -16.69
N HIS A 10 0.26 22.86 -17.06
CA HIS A 10 1.38 21.99 -16.73
C HIS A 10 1.37 21.66 -15.22
N ARG A 11 1.11 20.40 -14.86
CA ARG A 11 1.33 19.89 -13.51
C ARG A 11 2.45 18.88 -13.59
N GLU A 12 3.52 19.18 -12.88
CA GLU A 12 4.77 18.44 -12.76
C GLU A 12 4.54 16.93 -12.55
N ALA A 13 5.28 16.10 -13.30
CA ALA A 13 5.50 14.67 -13.05
C ALA A 13 5.56 14.38 -11.54
N ILE A 14 4.65 13.53 -11.05
CA ILE A 14 4.62 13.11 -9.65
C ILE A 14 5.74 12.09 -9.42
N VAL A 15 6.97 12.59 -9.25
CA VAL A 15 8.06 11.82 -8.63
C VAL A 15 7.92 12.00 -7.13
N ARG A 16 7.18 11.13 -6.46
CA ARG A 16 7.07 11.17 -5.00
C ARG A 16 7.47 9.83 -4.40
N PRO A 17 8.52 9.79 -3.56
CA PRO A 17 8.78 8.58 -2.78
C PRO A 17 7.53 8.25 -1.95
N LEU A 18 7.22 6.97 -1.77
CA LEU A 18 6.19 6.54 -0.84
C LEU A 18 6.87 6.30 0.52
N LYS A 19 6.29 6.83 1.60
CA LYS A 19 6.71 6.49 2.96
C LYS A 19 5.79 5.39 3.48
N LEU A 20 6.36 4.26 3.93
CA LEU A 20 5.59 3.30 4.70
C LEU A 20 5.37 3.89 6.10
N ALA A 21 4.13 4.05 6.53
CA ALA A 21 3.83 4.31 7.92
C ALA A 21 3.78 2.96 8.64
N ILE A 22 4.90 2.58 9.27
CA ILE A 22 4.94 1.41 10.15
C ILE A 22 4.31 1.89 11.45
N THR A 23 3.03 1.60 11.64
CA THR A 23 2.28 2.29 12.69
C THR A 23 2.63 1.72 14.06
N SER A 24 3.11 2.59 14.92
CA SER A 24 2.92 2.48 16.35
C SER A 24 1.43 2.66 16.67
N ASP A 25 0.73 1.57 16.97
CA ASP A 25 -0.60 1.55 17.58
C ASP A 25 -1.62 2.59 17.03
N VAL A 26 -2.34 2.22 15.96
CA VAL A 26 -3.42 3.04 15.35
C VAL A 26 -4.74 3.04 16.13
N SER A 27 -4.77 2.56 17.38
CA SER A 27 -6.02 2.47 18.15
C SER A 27 -6.75 3.82 18.29
N GLY A 28 -6.04 4.95 18.19
CA GLY A 28 -6.61 6.30 18.18
C GLY A 28 -7.30 6.75 16.88
N LEU A 29 -7.13 6.04 15.76
CA LEU A 29 -7.78 6.35 14.46
C LEU A 29 -9.11 5.60 14.28
N LEU A 30 -9.51 4.79 15.26
CA LEU A 30 -10.65 3.88 15.22
C LEU A 30 -11.80 4.32 16.15
N GLN A 31 -12.19 5.59 16.16
CA GLN A 31 -13.22 6.11 17.09
C GLN A 31 -14.66 6.14 16.50
N SER A 32 -15.40 5.01 16.70
CA SER A 32 -16.87 4.86 17.00
C SER A 32 -17.96 5.35 16.01
N PRO A 33 -19.26 4.92 16.09
CA PRO A 33 -19.92 3.85 16.86
C PRO A 33 -20.61 2.76 16.00
N LYS A 34 -21.08 1.71 16.69
CA LYS A 34 -21.71 0.45 16.22
C LYS A 34 -22.70 0.61 15.04
N LEU A 35 -22.54 -0.23 14.01
CA LEU A 35 -23.63 -0.57 13.09
C LEU A 35 -24.22 -1.94 13.44
N ARG A 36 -25.53 -1.97 13.64
CA ARG A 36 -26.34 -3.19 13.75
C ARG A 36 -26.27 -3.93 12.42
N LEU A 37 -25.92 -5.22 12.45
CA LEU A 37 -26.22 -6.13 11.35
C LEU A 37 -27.75 -6.26 11.29
N SER A 38 -28.32 -5.95 10.12
CA SER A 38 -29.69 -6.29 9.80
C SER A 38 -29.87 -7.79 9.95
N SER A 39 -30.90 -8.18 10.70
CA SER A 39 -31.46 -9.52 10.71
C SER A 39 -31.65 -9.99 9.28
N ASP A 40 -30.99 -11.10 8.93
CA ASP A 40 -31.49 -12.19 8.07
C ASP A 40 -30.28 -13.02 7.60
N ILE A 41 -29.92 -14.02 8.40
CA ILE A 41 -29.42 -15.36 8.04
C ILE A 41 -29.46 -16.13 9.37
N THR A 42 -30.62 -16.73 9.65
CA THR A 42 -30.77 -17.73 10.71
C THR A 42 -30.40 -19.10 10.17
N SER A 43 -29.89 -19.94 11.07
CA SER A 43 -29.82 -21.41 10.98
C SER A 43 -28.64 -22.04 10.24
N ALA A 44 -27.46 -21.99 10.88
CA ALA A 44 -26.66 -23.20 11.08
C ALA A 44 -25.88 -23.05 12.40
N ALA A 45 -26.11 -23.95 13.34
CA ALA A 45 -25.42 -23.93 14.64
C ALA A 45 -23.89 -24.08 14.41
N PRO A 46 -23.04 -23.25 15.05
CA PRO A 46 -21.60 -23.45 15.00
C PRO A 46 -21.24 -24.80 15.65
N PRO A 47 -20.27 -25.55 15.10
CA PRO A 47 -19.77 -26.75 15.74
C PRO A 47 -19.28 -26.41 17.15
N GLN A 48 -19.73 -27.19 18.13
CA GLN A 48 -19.36 -27.03 19.53
C GLN A 48 -17.84 -27.20 19.66
N ASP A 49 -17.18 -26.12 20.10
CA ASP A 49 -15.74 -26.07 20.32
C ASP A 49 -15.35 -27.02 21.45
N VAL A 50 -14.65 -28.10 21.10
CA VAL A 50 -14.10 -29.06 22.07
C VAL A 50 -12.88 -28.40 22.71
N GLY A 51 -13.08 -27.88 23.93
CA GLY A 51 -12.09 -27.37 24.88
C GLY A 51 -10.63 -27.38 24.43
N SER A 52 -10.22 -26.34 23.70
CA SER A 52 -8.82 -26.05 23.42
C SER A 52 -8.27 -25.14 24.52
N THR A 53 -7.42 -25.69 25.39
CA THR A 53 -6.63 -24.95 26.39
C THR A 53 -5.36 -24.32 25.79
N ALA A 54 -5.30 -24.14 24.47
CA ALA A 54 -4.18 -23.45 23.83
C ALA A 54 -4.20 -21.96 24.23
N PRO A 55 -3.06 -21.38 24.66
CA PRO A 55 -2.98 -19.94 24.86
C PRO A 55 -3.35 -19.24 23.56
N SER A 56 -4.38 -18.40 23.58
CA SER A 56 -4.78 -17.59 22.43
C SER A 56 -3.71 -16.52 22.21
N PHE A 57 -2.75 -16.78 21.34
CA PHE A 57 -1.81 -15.75 20.90
C PHE A 57 -2.58 -14.77 19.99
N PRO A 58 -2.84 -13.52 20.42
CA PRO A 58 -3.56 -12.59 19.58
C PRO A 58 -2.70 -12.27 18.35
N LEU A 59 -3.31 -12.35 17.15
CA LEU A 59 -2.63 -11.99 15.90
C LEU A 59 -2.02 -10.59 16.01
N HIS A 60 -2.81 -9.63 16.50
CA HIS A 60 -2.41 -8.29 16.89
C HIS A 60 -3.52 -7.69 17.78
N PRO A 61 -3.23 -6.84 18.79
CA PRO A 61 -4.25 -6.24 19.66
C PRO A 61 -5.42 -5.60 18.90
N SER A 62 -5.13 -4.89 17.79
CA SER A 62 -6.16 -4.25 16.95
C SER A 62 -7.05 -5.20 16.16
N LEU A 63 -6.74 -6.51 16.12
CA LEU A 63 -7.53 -7.52 15.41
C LEU A 63 -8.36 -8.40 16.35
N VAL A 64 -8.13 -8.33 17.66
CA VAL A 64 -8.78 -9.21 18.65
C VAL A 64 -10.31 -9.09 18.63
N ASN A 65 -10.83 -7.90 18.32
CA ASN A 65 -12.26 -7.61 18.28
C ASN A 65 -12.82 -7.50 16.85
N GLY A 66 -12.13 -8.09 15.87
CA GLY A 66 -12.48 -8.01 14.45
C GLY A 66 -11.95 -6.75 13.74
N ILE A 67 -12.21 -6.67 12.44
CA ILE A 67 -11.71 -5.59 11.58
C ILE A 67 -12.74 -4.47 11.49
N THR A 68 -12.31 -3.25 11.78
CA THR A 68 -13.14 -2.05 11.62
C THR A 68 -12.95 -1.47 10.22
N LYS A 69 -14.06 -1.17 9.54
CA LYS A 69 -14.02 -0.48 8.25
C LYS A 69 -13.52 0.96 8.45
N GLY A 70 -12.52 1.37 7.67
CA GLY A 70 -12.01 2.74 7.71
C GLY A 70 -12.98 3.76 7.12
N ASP A 71 -12.83 5.01 7.52
CA ASP A 71 -13.54 6.15 6.93
C ASP A 71 -12.80 6.62 5.66
N PRO A 72 -13.44 6.61 4.47
CA PRO A 72 -12.82 7.11 3.24
C PRO A 72 -12.44 8.60 3.33
N SER A 73 -13.12 9.38 4.17
CA SER A 73 -12.91 10.82 4.36
C SER A 73 -11.92 11.12 5.49
N PHE A 74 -11.24 10.11 6.04
CA PHE A 74 -10.31 10.30 7.15
C PHE A 74 -9.18 11.29 6.77
N PRO A 75 -9.03 12.43 7.46
CA PRO A 75 -8.13 13.50 7.04
C PRO A 75 -6.65 13.21 7.36
N GLY A 76 -6.37 12.14 8.11
CA GLY A 76 -5.07 11.86 8.70
C GLY A 76 -5.10 11.99 10.22
N GLY A 77 -3.97 11.72 10.87
CA GLY A 77 -3.89 11.62 12.31
C GLY A 77 -2.47 11.77 12.83
N VAL A 78 -2.28 11.48 14.11
CA VAL A 78 -0.99 11.64 14.79
C VAL A 78 -0.54 10.30 15.37
N LEU A 79 0.66 9.87 15.00
CA LEU A 79 1.33 8.71 15.56
C LEU A 79 2.30 9.17 16.65
N LYS A 80 2.37 8.43 17.76
CA LYS A 80 3.29 8.70 18.87
C LYS A 80 4.02 7.43 19.27
N CYS A 81 5.31 7.56 19.59
CA CYS A 81 6.05 6.46 20.18
C CYS A 81 5.59 6.21 21.63
N LYS A 82 6.01 5.08 22.22
CA LYS A 82 5.61 4.66 23.58
C LYS A 82 6.42 5.29 24.73
N CYS A 83 7.17 6.36 24.49
CA CYS A 83 7.88 7.04 25.58
C CYS A 83 6.88 7.81 26.45
N SER A 84 6.96 7.64 27.77
CA SER A 84 6.14 8.38 28.74
C SER A 84 6.48 9.88 28.76
N THR A 85 7.74 10.23 28.49
CA THR A 85 8.23 11.61 28.42
C THR A 85 8.81 11.90 27.03
N SER A 86 8.45 13.06 26.47
CA SER A 86 8.91 13.53 25.16
C SER A 86 8.79 12.47 24.05
N PRO A 87 7.57 12.00 23.72
CA PRO A 87 7.37 11.01 22.68
C PRO A 87 7.69 11.60 21.30
N VAL A 88 8.31 10.78 20.44
CA VAL A 88 8.40 11.09 19.02
C VAL A 88 6.99 11.19 18.49
N THR A 89 6.69 12.26 17.77
CA THR A 89 5.38 12.52 17.18
C THR A 89 5.51 12.65 15.66
N VAL A 90 4.65 11.94 14.93
CA VAL A 90 4.58 11.98 13.47
C VAL A 90 3.15 12.30 13.06
N THR A 91 2.97 13.34 12.27
CA THR A 91 1.67 13.77 11.76
C THR A 91 1.46 13.25 10.34
N LEU A 92 0.30 12.65 10.12
CA LEU A 92 -0.21 12.21 8.82
C LEU A 92 -1.28 13.21 8.36
N ARG A 93 -1.12 13.77 7.15
CA ARG A 93 -2.02 14.77 6.56
C ARG A 93 -2.88 14.20 5.42
N SER A 94 -3.11 12.89 5.45
CA SER A 94 -3.99 12.18 4.53
C SER A 94 -4.48 10.89 5.15
N ASN A 95 -5.47 10.28 4.51
CA ASN A 95 -5.82 8.89 4.76
C ASN A 95 -4.63 7.96 4.47
N VAL A 96 -4.68 6.75 5.01
CA VAL A 96 -3.73 5.68 4.73
C VAL A 96 -4.33 4.67 3.76
N VAL A 97 -3.48 3.97 3.01
CA VAL A 97 -3.90 2.93 2.07
C VAL A 97 -3.17 1.62 2.35
N HIS A 98 -3.74 0.53 1.84
CA HIS A 98 -3.16 -0.82 1.92
C HIS A 98 -2.83 -1.28 3.35
N ASN A 99 -3.70 -0.97 4.31
CA ASN A 99 -3.54 -1.47 5.68
C ASN A 99 -3.60 -3.01 5.68
N HIS A 100 -2.60 -3.67 6.25
CA HIS A 100 -2.56 -5.13 6.32
C HIS A 100 -1.76 -5.63 7.52
N ALA A 101 -2.07 -6.87 7.92
CA ALA A 101 -1.26 -7.62 8.88
C ALA A 101 0.01 -8.15 8.21
N CYS A 102 1.18 -7.85 8.78
CA CYS A 102 2.48 -8.25 8.26
C CYS A 102 3.21 -9.14 9.26
N GLY A 103 3.50 -10.38 8.88
CA GLY A 103 4.20 -11.36 9.70
C GLY A 103 5.73 -11.32 9.58
N CYS A 104 6.31 -10.44 8.75
CA CYS A 104 7.76 -10.42 8.55
C CYS A 104 8.49 -10.06 9.86
N SER A 105 9.70 -10.60 10.07
CA SER A 105 10.48 -10.35 11.28
C SER A 105 10.97 -8.91 11.43
N LYS A 106 11.08 -8.17 10.32
CA LYS A 106 11.64 -6.81 10.28
C LYS A 106 10.66 -5.71 10.68
N CYS A 107 9.36 -5.95 10.57
CA CYS A 107 8.35 -4.99 11.03
C CYS A 107 8.18 -5.07 12.54
N TRP A 108 8.13 -3.90 13.18
CA TRP A 108 7.88 -3.77 14.62
C TRP A 108 6.53 -4.37 14.99
N LYS A 109 6.49 -5.11 16.10
CA LYS A 109 5.28 -5.71 16.64
C LYS A 109 5.13 -5.25 18.08
N PRO A 110 3.91 -4.95 18.55
CA PRO A 110 3.70 -4.76 19.98
C PRO A 110 3.99 -6.07 20.71
N GLU A 111 4.36 -5.95 21.98
CA GLU A 111 4.63 -7.09 22.85
C GLU A 111 3.46 -8.09 22.83
N GLY A 112 3.79 -9.37 22.69
CA GLY A 112 2.81 -10.46 22.62
C GLY A 112 2.07 -10.63 21.27
N ALA A 113 2.33 -9.80 20.26
CA ALA A 113 1.68 -9.92 18.94
C ALA A 113 2.50 -10.74 17.93
N LEU A 114 1.81 -11.57 17.16
CA LEU A 114 2.41 -12.36 16.08
C LEU A 114 2.62 -11.55 14.78
N PHE A 115 1.72 -10.61 14.50
CA PHE A 115 1.72 -9.77 13.31
C PHE A 115 1.91 -8.30 13.69
N SER A 116 2.51 -7.53 12.78
CA SER A 116 2.46 -6.07 12.78
C SER A 116 1.23 -5.60 12.00
N ILE A 117 0.76 -4.38 12.25
CA ILE A 117 -0.20 -3.69 11.37
C ILE A 117 0.54 -2.54 10.70
N VAL A 118 0.57 -2.55 9.37
CA VAL A 118 1.33 -1.60 8.56
C VAL A 118 0.44 -0.99 7.48
N SER A 119 0.66 0.29 7.19
CA SER A 119 -0.07 1.03 6.17
C SER A 119 0.85 1.94 5.37
N VAL A 120 0.41 2.39 4.20
CA VAL A 120 1.20 3.27 3.33
C VAL A 120 0.58 4.66 3.27
N VAL A 121 1.43 5.69 3.25
CA VAL A 121 1.04 7.10 3.11
C VAL A 121 1.99 7.80 2.12
N PRO A 122 1.53 8.78 1.32
CA PRO A 122 2.43 9.56 0.48
C PRO A 122 3.51 10.28 1.32
N ALA A 123 4.74 10.34 0.84
CA ALA A 123 5.86 10.87 1.64
C ALA A 123 5.68 12.34 2.05
N ASP A 124 5.03 13.14 1.20
CA ASP A 124 4.72 14.55 1.43
C ASP A 124 3.56 14.75 2.41
N LYS A 125 2.87 13.68 2.80
CA LYS A 125 1.78 13.70 3.78
C LYS A 125 2.21 13.19 5.15
N LEU A 126 3.50 12.90 5.35
CA LEU A 126 4.08 12.50 6.63
C LEU A 126 5.16 13.49 7.07
N GLU A 127 5.00 14.01 8.28
CA GLU A 127 5.91 14.97 8.90
C GLU A 127 6.25 14.55 10.33
N VAL A 128 7.53 14.58 10.70
CA VAL A 128 7.95 14.40 12.11
C VAL A 128 7.78 15.75 12.80
N THR A 129 6.84 15.81 13.76
CA THR A 129 6.42 17.08 14.37
C THR A 129 6.93 17.29 15.79
N ALA A 130 7.47 16.25 16.45
CA ALA A 130 8.17 16.42 17.74
C ALA A 130 9.20 15.32 18.01
N ASN A 131 10.28 15.69 18.70
CA ASN A 131 11.34 14.80 19.22
C ASN A 131 11.96 13.88 18.15
N GLY A 132 12.12 14.38 16.93
CA GLY A 132 12.66 13.61 15.80
C GLY A 132 14.12 13.21 15.97
N ASP A 133 14.87 13.89 16.83
CA ASP A 133 16.23 13.57 17.26
C ASP A 133 16.34 12.16 17.90
N LYS A 134 15.24 11.65 18.45
CA LYS A 134 15.17 10.29 19.01
C LYS A 134 14.95 9.21 17.96
N LEU A 135 14.88 9.54 16.66
CA LEU A 135 14.71 8.55 15.60
C LEU A 135 16.06 8.09 15.04
N ALA A 136 16.26 6.78 14.99
CA ALA A 136 17.39 6.15 14.33
C ALA A 136 16.92 5.15 13.28
N VAL A 137 17.68 5.02 12.19
CA VAL A 137 17.45 3.96 11.19
C VAL A 137 17.91 2.64 11.78
N VAL A 138 17.02 1.65 11.81
CA VAL A 138 17.28 0.32 12.40
C VAL A 138 18.35 -0.45 11.63
N ASP A 139 18.25 -0.43 10.31
CA ASP A 139 19.19 -1.09 9.40
C ASP A 139 19.36 -0.20 8.15
N PRO A 140 20.51 0.47 7.99
CA PRO A 140 20.75 1.34 6.84
C PRO A 140 20.92 0.57 5.52
N SER A 141 21.15 -0.75 5.58
CA SER A 141 21.24 -1.61 4.39
C SER A 141 19.87 -2.12 3.90
N ALA A 142 18.81 -1.90 4.68
CA ALA A 142 17.47 -2.36 4.32
C ALA A 142 16.85 -1.50 3.20
N THR A 143 16.04 -2.15 2.36
CA THR A 143 15.22 -1.46 1.34
C THR A 143 14.23 -0.45 1.96
N ILE A 144 13.69 -0.80 3.12
CA ILE A 144 12.79 0.07 3.89
C ILE A 144 13.58 0.57 5.09
N LEU A 145 13.92 1.85 5.10
CA LEU A 145 14.73 2.46 6.16
C LEU A 145 13.86 2.74 7.39
N ARG A 146 13.65 1.73 8.23
CA ARG A 146 12.74 1.83 9.37
C ARG A 146 13.31 2.79 10.41
N HIS A 147 12.63 3.92 10.64
CA HIS A 147 12.97 4.89 11.68
C HIS A 147 12.28 4.49 12.99
N ALA A 148 13.09 4.10 13.97
CA ALA A 148 12.66 3.68 15.29
C ALA A 148 13.06 4.69 16.36
N CYS A 149 12.21 4.86 17.36
CA CYS A 149 12.53 5.65 18.54
C CYS A 149 13.60 4.93 19.37
N THR A 150 14.75 5.56 19.60
CA THR A 150 15.87 5.01 20.37
C THR A 150 15.52 4.77 21.84
N GLY A 151 14.51 5.46 22.37
CA GLY A 151 14.08 5.31 23.77
C GLY A 151 13.12 4.14 24.04
N CYS A 152 12.29 3.75 23.08
CA CYS A 152 11.28 2.69 23.28
C CYS A 152 11.25 1.61 22.19
N GLY A 153 12.10 1.71 21.17
CA GLY A 153 12.20 0.74 20.07
C GLY A 153 11.04 0.77 19.07
N VAL A 154 10.03 1.61 19.29
CA VAL A 154 8.85 1.70 18.42
C VAL A 154 9.22 2.29 17.07
N HIS A 155 8.84 1.62 15.98
CA HIS A 155 8.99 2.15 14.62
C HIS A 155 7.85 3.13 14.33
N LEU A 156 8.16 4.28 13.72
CA LEU A 156 7.17 5.32 13.40
C LEU A 156 6.89 5.40 11.90
N TYR A 157 7.93 5.25 11.06
CA TYR A 157 7.81 5.22 9.62
C TYR A 157 9.05 4.56 8.99
N GLY A 158 8.97 4.21 7.70
CA GLY A 158 10.10 3.74 6.92
C GLY A 158 9.94 4.13 5.45
N PRO A 159 10.70 5.11 4.92
CA PRO A 159 10.70 5.36 3.49
C PRO A 159 11.25 4.16 2.74
N LEU A 160 10.68 3.88 1.57
CA LEU A 160 11.31 2.99 0.60
C LEU A 160 12.45 3.73 -0.09
N THR A 161 13.57 3.03 -0.30
CA THR A 161 14.67 3.52 -1.14
C THR A 161 14.39 3.35 -2.64
N SER A 162 13.44 2.48 -3.02
CA SER A 162 13.09 2.22 -4.42
C SER A 162 11.91 3.08 -4.91
N LEU A 163 12.16 3.84 -5.98
CA LEU A 163 11.20 4.78 -6.55
C LEU A 163 10.15 4.10 -7.44
N VAL A 164 8.92 4.62 -7.40
CA VAL A 164 7.93 4.45 -8.48
C VAL A 164 7.93 5.76 -9.26
N ILE A 165 8.26 5.69 -10.55
CA ILE A 165 8.37 6.83 -11.45
C ILE A 165 7.26 6.70 -12.47
N ILE A 166 6.36 7.68 -12.50
CA ILE A 166 5.26 7.75 -13.47
C ILE A 166 5.50 8.98 -14.34
N GLY A 167 5.56 8.76 -15.65
CA GLY A 167 5.75 9.77 -16.67
C GLY A 167 4.50 10.61 -16.88
N GLU A 168 4.55 11.45 -17.91
CA GLU A 168 3.50 12.40 -18.23
C GLU A 168 2.33 11.74 -18.96
N ARG A 169 1.10 12.24 -18.72
CA ARG A 169 -0.13 11.77 -19.41
C ARG A 169 -0.38 10.25 -19.27
N VAL A 170 0.07 9.65 -18.17
CA VAL A 170 -0.24 8.26 -17.84
C VAL A 170 -1.63 8.17 -17.22
N MET A 171 -2.44 7.21 -17.70
CA MET A 171 -3.75 6.91 -17.15
C MET A 171 -3.72 5.57 -16.42
N LEU A 172 -4.23 5.55 -15.18
CA LEU A 172 -4.33 4.37 -14.34
C LEU A 172 -5.81 4.05 -14.12
N GLY A 173 -6.21 2.84 -14.48
CA GLY A 173 -7.54 2.31 -14.22
C GLY A 173 -7.77 2.04 -12.73
N PRO A 174 -9.01 1.75 -12.34
CA PRO A 174 -9.34 1.46 -10.95
C PRO A 174 -8.59 0.22 -10.45
N ASN A 175 -8.16 0.24 -9.19
CA ASN A 175 -7.53 -0.90 -8.51
C ASN A 175 -6.25 -1.40 -9.21
N VAL A 176 -5.43 -0.49 -9.73
CA VAL A 176 -4.05 -0.78 -10.13
C VAL A 176 -3.17 -0.87 -8.88
N HIS A 177 -2.33 -1.91 -8.80
CA HIS A 177 -1.38 -2.12 -7.72
C HIS A 177 0.05 -2.01 -8.25
N ILE A 178 0.88 -1.17 -7.64
CA ILE A 178 2.28 -0.99 -8.02
C ILE A 178 3.15 -1.28 -6.81
N TYR A 179 4.05 -2.26 -6.94
CA TYR A 179 4.95 -2.68 -5.89
C TYR A 179 6.40 -2.45 -6.34
N SER A 180 7.11 -1.50 -5.74
CA SER A 180 8.55 -1.30 -5.99
C SER A 180 9.44 -2.09 -5.02
N ALA A 181 8.87 -2.73 -4.01
CA ALA A 181 9.57 -3.59 -3.06
C ALA A 181 8.87 -4.94 -2.91
N GLY A 182 9.64 -5.95 -2.55
CA GLY A 182 9.14 -7.30 -2.32
C GLY A 182 10.12 -8.17 -1.52
N HIS A 183 9.76 -9.43 -1.37
CA HIS A 183 10.63 -10.46 -0.82
C HIS A 183 11.07 -11.40 -1.93
N ASP A 184 12.33 -11.82 -1.87
CA ASP A 184 12.85 -12.82 -2.80
C ASP A 184 12.19 -14.19 -2.51
N THR A 185 11.87 -14.92 -3.58
CA THR A 185 11.09 -16.16 -3.52
C THR A 185 11.95 -17.39 -3.25
N SER A 186 13.28 -17.27 -3.16
CA SER A 186 14.13 -18.38 -2.74
C SER A 186 13.96 -18.68 -1.25
N VAL A 187 14.14 -19.94 -0.88
CA VAL A 187 14.08 -20.37 0.52
C VAL A 187 15.16 -19.65 1.35
N LEU A 188 16.37 -19.53 0.80
CA LEU A 188 17.50 -18.89 1.48
C LEU A 188 17.20 -17.43 1.83
N SER A 189 16.59 -16.69 0.90
CA SER A 189 16.17 -15.32 1.16
C SER A 189 15.07 -15.21 2.20
N ARG A 190 14.08 -16.12 2.21
CA ARG A 190 13.03 -16.12 3.23
C ARG A 190 13.57 -16.39 4.63
N VAL A 191 14.49 -17.35 4.77
CA VAL A 191 15.16 -17.64 6.05
C VAL A 191 15.91 -16.41 6.58
N ARG A 192 16.50 -15.63 5.68
CA ARG A 192 17.25 -14.41 6.01
C ARG A 192 16.37 -13.15 6.00
N CYS A 193 15.07 -13.29 5.73
CA CYS A 193 14.13 -12.18 5.58
C CYS A 193 14.64 -11.08 4.61
N ILE A 194 15.26 -11.48 3.51
CA ILE A 194 15.77 -10.53 2.51
C ILE A 194 14.60 -9.82 1.84
N GLU A 195 14.71 -8.49 1.78
CA GLU A 195 13.80 -7.58 1.10
C GLU A 195 14.61 -6.91 -0.01
N PHE A 196 14.01 -6.74 -1.17
CA PHE A 196 14.61 -5.98 -2.26
C PHE A 196 13.69 -4.83 -2.66
N GLY A 197 14.29 -3.77 -3.20
CA GLY A 197 13.61 -2.66 -3.82
C GLY A 197 14.17 -2.44 -5.21
N HIS A 198 13.33 -2.59 -6.24
CA HIS A 198 13.70 -2.29 -7.61
C HIS A 198 12.75 -1.23 -8.16
N PRO A 199 13.29 -0.18 -8.82
CA PRO A 199 12.46 0.91 -9.29
C PRO A 199 11.43 0.40 -10.30
N VAL A 200 10.24 0.98 -10.24
CA VAL A 200 9.22 0.80 -11.28
C VAL A 200 9.16 2.07 -12.09
N ARG A 201 9.23 1.96 -13.42
CA ARG A 201 9.12 3.10 -14.34
C ARG A 201 7.92 2.88 -15.23
N ILE A 202 7.01 3.85 -15.27
CA ILE A 202 5.94 3.92 -16.25
C ILE A 202 6.21 5.17 -17.05
N GLU A 203 6.59 5.04 -18.31
CA GLU A 203 6.93 6.18 -19.16
C GLU A 203 5.69 6.91 -19.67
N ASP A 204 5.88 8.01 -20.38
CA ASP A 204 4.78 8.90 -20.78
C ASP A 204 3.76 8.18 -21.69
N ASP A 205 2.54 8.74 -21.73
CA ASP A 205 1.47 8.33 -22.63
C ASP A 205 0.97 6.88 -22.44
N CYS A 206 1.26 6.25 -21.30
CA CYS A 206 0.81 4.89 -21.00
C CYS A 206 -0.64 4.81 -20.51
N TRP A 207 -1.33 3.72 -20.84
CA TRP A 207 -2.63 3.33 -20.26
C TRP A 207 -2.49 2.02 -19.48
N ILE A 208 -2.75 2.07 -18.18
CA ILE A 208 -2.76 0.90 -17.30
C ILE A 208 -4.22 0.57 -16.97
N GLY A 209 -4.71 -0.58 -17.42
CA GLY A 209 -6.06 -1.05 -17.18
C GLY A 209 -6.33 -1.39 -15.71
N GLY A 210 -7.61 -1.44 -15.34
CA GLY A 210 -7.99 -1.77 -13.97
C GLY A 210 -7.57 -3.18 -13.55
N ASN A 211 -7.34 -3.37 -12.25
CA ASN A 211 -6.86 -4.62 -11.63
C ASN A 211 -5.49 -5.11 -12.14
N VAL A 212 -4.69 -4.25 -12.77
CA VAL A 212 -3.31 -4.60 -13.16
C VAL A 212 -2.39 -4.53 -11.94
N THR A 213 -1.47 -5.50 -11.83
CA THR A 213 -0.41 -5.50 -10.81
C THR A 213 0.94 -5.35 -11.48
N ILE A 214 1.69 -4.32 -11.11
CA ILE A 214 3.04 -4.02 -11.59
C ILE A 214 4.03 -4.33 -10.47
N LEU A 215 4.99 -5.19 -10.75
CA LEU A 215 5.99 -5.65 -9.78
C LEU A 215 7.30 -4.85 -9.90
N ALA A 216 8.14 -5.02 -8.90
CA ALA A 216 9.38 -4.28 -8.75
C ALA A 216 10.35 -4.58 -9.90
N GLY A 217 11.01 -3.53 -10.41
CA GLY A 217 11.97 -3.63 -11.52
C GLY A 217 11.34 -3.52 -12.92
N VAL A 218 10.01 -3.45 -13.02
CA VAL A 218 9.32 -3.31 -14.31
C VAL A 218 9.48 -1.89 -14.86
N THR A 219 9.87 -1.79 -16.13
CA THR A 219 9.76 -0.57 -16.93
C THR A 219 8.68 -0.77 -18.00
N ILE A 220 7.64 0.06 -17.97
CA ILE A 220 6.60 0.13 -18.99
C ILE A 220 6.98 1.26 -19.95
N GLY A 221 7.31 0.89 -21.18
CA GLY A 221 7.78 1.83 -22.20
C GLY A 221 6.69 2.78 -22.67
N ARG A 222 7.11 3.95 -23.18
CA ARG A 222 6.23 5.04 -23.64
C ARG A 222 5.11 4.54 -24.56
N GLY A 223 3.90 5.04 -24.34
CA GLY A 223 2.72 4.71 -25.16
C GLY A 223 2.15 3.30 -24.95
N SER A 224 2.67 2.54 -23.98
CA SER A 224 2.22 1.18 -23.74
C SER A 224 0.80 1.13 -23.17
N LYS A 225 0.04 0.13 -23.61
CA LYS A 225 -1.26 -0.23 -23.06
C LYS A 225 -1.16 -1.55 -22.33
N VAL A 226 -1.22 -1.53 -21.00
CA VAL A 226 -1.17 -2.74 -20.16
C VAL A 226 -2.56 -3.00 -19.63
N VAL A 227 -3.21 -4.07 -20.08
CA VAL A 227 -4.59 -4.42 -19.68
C VAL A 227 -4.66 -5.85 -19.18
N LYS A 228 -5.61 -6.13 -18.28
CA LYS A 228 -5.83 -7.48 -17.75
C LYS A 228 -6.32 -8.46 -18.82
N ARG A 229 -7.12 -7.96 -19.76
CA ARG A 229 -7.67 -8.72 -20.89
C ARG A 229 -7.51 -7.89 -22.15
N LEU A 230 -6.97 -8.52 -23.18
CA LEU A 230 -7.07 -8.03 -24.54
C LEU A 230 -8.41 -8.50 -25.14
N PRO A 231 -9.03 -7.71 -26.03
CA PRO A 231 -10.16 -8.20 -26.82
C PRO A 231 -9.77 -9.47 -27.59
N THR A 232 -10.73 -10.37 -27.83
CA THR A 232 -10.53 -11.50 -28.75
C THR A 232 -10.35 -10.99 -30.18
N LEU A 233 -9.85 -11.84 -31.07
CA LEU A 233 -9.78 -11.49 -32.49
C LEU A 233 -11.16 -11.12 -33.04
N GLU A 234 -12.24 -11.82 -32.65
CA GLU A 234 -13.59 -11.43 -33.10
C GLU A 234 -14.01 -10.07 -32.55
N GLU A 235 -13.69 -9.78 -31.29
CA GLU A 235 -13.99 -8.47 -30.68
C GLU A 235 -13.19 -7.34 -31.33
N GLU A 236 -11.92 -7.59 -31.69
CA GLU A 236 -11.09 -6.65 -32.44
C GLU A 236 -11.65 -6.43 -33.86
N LEU A 237 -12.00 -7.50 -34.57
CA LEU A 237 -12.60 -7.45 -35.90
C LEU A 237 -14.06 -6.94 -35.89
N ALA A 238 -14.69 -6.77 -34.73
CA ALA A 238 -16.02 -6.19 -34.62
C ALA A 238 -16.00 -4.69 -34.27
N ASP A 239 -14.87 -4.14 -33.80
CA ASP A 239 -14.77 -2.71 -33.49
C ASP A 239 -14.63 -1.90 -34.79
N PRO A 240 -15.63 -1.07 -35.18
CA PRO A 240 -15.57 -0.30 -36.42
C PRO A 240 -14.45 0.75 -36.45
N ARG A 241 -13.77 0.99 -35.32
CA ARG A 241 -12.59 1.87 -35.21
C ARG A 241 -11.28 1.11 -35.35
N ASN A 242 -11.31 -0.22 -35.45
CA ASN A 242 -10.12 -1.02 -35.65
C ASN A 242 -9.48 -0.67 -37.01
N ILE A 243 -8.27 -0.11 -36.97
CA ILE A 243 -7.53 0.27 -38.17
C ILE A 243 -7.19 -0.94 -39.05
N TYR A 244 -7.15 -2.14 -38.47
CA TYR A 244 -6.78 -3.38 -39.15
C TYR A 244 -7.86 -3.91 -40.10
N HIS A 245 -9.10 -3.41 -40.02
CA HIS A 245 -10.16 -3.72 -41.00
C HIS A 245 -9.78 -3.44 -42.46
N ARG A 246 -8.84 -2.52 -42.68
CA ARG A 246 -8.40 -2.10 -44.01
C ARG A 246 -7.19 -2.87 -44.52
N PHE A 247 -6.65 -3.78 -43.70
CA PHE A 247 -5.49 -4.58 -44.07
C PHE A 247 -5.98 -5.97 -44.45
N PRO A 248 -5.67 -6.47 -45.66
CA PRO A 248 -6.01 -7.82 -46.04
C PRO A 248 -5.26 -8.84 -45.17
N ASP A 249 -5.87 -10.01 -44.94
CA ASP A 249 -5.20 -11.13 -44.29
C ASP A 249 -3.89 -11.43 -45.02
N ARG A 250 -2.81 -11.63 -44.25
CA ARG A 250 -1.57 -12.15 -44.80
C ARG A 250 -1.77 -13.64 -45.06
N SER A 251 -2.11 -13.98 -46.30
CA SER A 251 -2.08 -15.35 -46.84
C SER A 251 -0.70 -15.98 -46.67
#